data_AF-X1FCY3-F1
#
_entry.id   AF-X1FCY3-F1
#
_cell.length_a   1.000
_cell.length_b   1.000
_cell.length_c   1.000
_cell.angle_alpha   90.00
_cell.angle_beta   90.00
_cell.angle_gamma   90.00
#
_symmetry.space_group_name_H-M   'P 1'
#
loop_
_entity.id
_entity.type
_entity.pdbx_description
1 polymer ?
#
loop_
_entity_poly.entity_id
_entity_poly.type
_entity_poly.pdbx_seq_one_letter_code
_entity_poly.pdbx_strand_id
1 'polypeptide(L)'
;AIRRGVAYLVGGPVGGRRGVYQTSLKVMALQSVDPVAYQRQIAEGARYLMRVQEGSGGWSYSGPGTTDNSNSQFAVLGLNAAALSGVAVPDAVWQKARNYYRVGQNRDGGWGYRPGSTNSYGSMTAAGVASLYICDMWLHISSGECGVYADDRAVQVGLGWLARNFSVATNPRHRSWKFYYLYALERAGVILARRYFGRIDWYRQGVEHLAGQPPGALFTHSGSEWPFLKKCFALLFLAKGNAPILIHKAQWSGKWDTYRYDARFLVEYVGRRLDQPLDWQILPLSAPLDLLMAAPILYINGTGGVGWTPDEIRRLKEY
;
A
#
# COMPACT_ATOMS: atom_id res chain seq x y z
N ALA A 1 15.79 1.07 22.48
CA ALA A 1 14.51 1.80 22.24
C ALA A 1 13.40 0.88 21.72
N ILE A 2 13.65 0.10 20.65
CA ILE A 2 12.66 -0.80 20.00
C ILE A 2 11.94 -1.70 21.01
N ARG A 3 12.66 -2.48 21.84
CA ARG A 3 12.06 -3.38 22.85
C ARG A 3 11.06 -2.68 23.79
N ARG A 4 11.35 -1.45 24.22
CA ARG A 4 10.44 -0.67 25.07
C ARG A 4 9.18 -0.22 24.32
N GLY A 5 9.34 0.19 23.06
CA GLY A 5 8.20 0.54 22.20
C GLY A 5 7.30 -0.66 21.95
N VAL A 6 7.88 -1.83 21.70
CA VAL A 6 7.14 -3.09 21.54
C VAL A 6 6.42 -3.47 22.83
N ALA A 7 7.09 -3.40 23.99
CA ALA A 7 6.45 -3.66 25.29
C ALA A 7 5.25 -2.72 25.55
N TYR A 8 5.39 -1.43 25.20
CA TYR A 8 4.30 -0.46 25.28
C TYR A 8 3.12 -0.85 24.38
N LEU A 9 3.39 -1.24 23.13
CA LEU A 9 2.34 -1.69 22.21
C LEU A 9 1.66 -2.97 22.70
N VAL A 10 2.43 -3.93 23.22
CA VAL A 10 1.90 -5.19 23.76
C VAL A 10 0.97 -4.94 24.94
N GLY A 11 1.39 -4.13 25.91
CA GLY A 11 0.59 -3.79 27.10
C GLY A 11 -0.52 -2.78 26.86
N GLY A 12 -0.48 -2.03 25.76
CA GLY A 12 -1.48 -1.02 25.43
C GLY A 12 -2.84 -1.60 25.04
N PRO A 13 -3.94 -0.86 25.25
CA PRO A 13 -5.29 -1.35 24.97
C PRO A 13 -5.53 -1.57 23.47
N VAL A 14 -6.47 -2.46 23.16
CA VAL A 14 -7.07 -2.59 21.84
C VAL A 14 -8.41 -1.84 21.84
N GLY A 15 -8.62 -0.97 20.85
CA GLY A 15 -9.87 -0.23 20.67
C GLY A 15 -9.98 1.11 21.43
N GLY A 16 -11.20 1.47 21.83
CA GLY A 16 -11.56 2.77 22.43
C GLY A 16 -12.33 3.70 21.48
N ARG A 17 -12.75 4.87 22.00
CA ARG A 17 -13.67 5.84 21.33
C ARG A 17 -13.10 6.53 20.08
N ARG A 18 -11.88 6.16 19.67
CA ARG A 18 -11.14 6.53 18.42
C ARG A 18 -10.10 5.43 18.06
N GLY A 19 -10.42 4.18 18.41
CA GLY A 19 -9.44 3.10 18.50
C GLY A 19 -8.96 2.51 17.17
N VAL A 20 -9.59 2.83 16.04
CA VAL A 20 -9.25 2.26 14.72
C VAL A 20 -7.80 2.56 14.35
N TYR A 21 -7.42 3.84 14.33
CA TYR A 21 -6.05 4.27 14.06
C TYR A 21 -5.01 3.58 14.94
N GLN A 22 -5.23 3.65 16.25
CA GLN A 22 -4.31 3.09 17.24
C GLN A 22 -4.18 1.57 17.07
N THR A 23 -5.30 0.87 16.90
CA THR A 23 -5.31 -0.58 16.76
C THR A 23 -4.64 -1.02 15.47
N SER A 24 -4.95 -0.36 14.35
CA SER A 24 -4.33 -0.63 13.06
C SER A 24 -2.82 -0.45 13.11
N LEU A 25 -2.34 0.69 13.64
CA LEU A 25 -0.91 0.95 13.77
C LEU A 25 -0.22 -0.05 14.71
N LYS A 26 -0.87 -0.43 15.82
CA LYS A 26 -0.37 -1.49 16.72
C LYS A 26 -0.23 -2.82 15.98
N VAL A 27 -1.24 -3.23 15.23
CA VAL A 27 -1.23 -4.48 14.46
C VAL A 27 -0.10 -4.47 13.42
N MET A 28 0.02 -3.39 12.63
CA MET A 28 1.08 -3.25 11.63
C MET A 28 2.48 -3.26 12.27
N ALA A 29 2.66 -2.55 13.37
CA ALA A 29 3.94 -2.50 14.07
C ALA A 29 4.32 -3.87 14.64
N LEU A 30 3.41 -4.58 15.30
CA LEU A 30 3.69 -5.91 15.86
C LEU A 30 3.96 -6.95 14.75
N GLN A 31 3.22 -6.89 13.64
CA GLN A 31 3.49 -7.73 12.47
C GLN A 31 4.88 -7.48 11.89
N SER A 32 5.34 -6.22 11.87
CA SER A 32 6.68 -5.87 11.37
C SER A 32 7.82 -6.29 12.28
N VAL A 33 7.56 -6.52 13.57
CA VAL A 33 8.58 -6.92 14.54
C VAL A 33 8.71 -8.43 14.59
N ASP A 34 7.62 -9.12 14.90
CA ASP A 34 7.58 -10.59 14.95
C ASP A 34 6.12 -11.07 14.96
N PRO A 35 5.57 -11.48 13.80
CA PRO A 35 4.17 -11.90 13.72
C PRO A 35 3.88 -13.20 14.47
N VAL A 36 4.90 -14.03 14.72
CA VAL A 36 4.76 -15.29 15.45
C VAL A 36 4.69 -15.00 16.96
N ALA A 37 5.65 -14.22 17.48
CA ALA A 37 5.69 -13.88 18.90
C ALA A 37 4.48 -13.03 19.34
N TYR A 38 3.97 -12.17 18.47
CA TYR A 38 2.86 -11.25 18.79
C TYR A 38 1.52 -11.64 18.15
N GLN A 39 1.38 -12.90 17.73
CA GLN A 39 0.17 -13.40 17.07
C GLN A 39 -1.10 -13.04 17.85
N ARG A 40 -1.08 -13.24 19.18
CA ARG A 40 -2.27 -13.03 20.03
C ARG A 40 -2.77 -11.59 19.95
N GLN A 41 -1.86 -10.62 20.05
CA GLN A 41 -2.15 -9.19 20.03
C GLN A 41 -2.58 -8.74 18.63
N ILE A 42 -1.97 -9.29 17.58
CA ILE A 42 -2.36 -9.07 16.19
C ILE A 42 -3.80 -9.57 15.96
N ALA A 43 -4.10 -10.79 16.39
CA ALA A 43 -5.43 -11.39 16.26
C ALA A 43 -6.50 -10.64 17.08
N GLU A 44 -6.15 -10.14 18.27
CA GLU A 44 -7.05 -9.30 19.07
C GLU A 44 -7.35 -7.95 18.38
N GLY A 45 -6.33 -7.29 17.84
CA GLY A 45 -6.49 -6.07 17.08
C GLY A 45 -7.36 -6.27 15.84
N ALA A 46 -7.13 -7.35 15.09
CA ALA A 46 -7.95 -7.71 13.93
C ALA A 46 -9.42 -7.95 14.33
N ARG A 47 -9.67 -8.69 15.41
CA ARG A 47 -11.03 -8.92 15.94
C ARG A 47 -11.74 -7.62 16.31
N TYR A 48 -11.02 -6.65 16.88
CA TYR A 48 -11.59 -5.33 17.10
C TYR A 48 -11.95 -4.65 15.78
N LEU A 49 -11.01 -4.56 14.82
CA LEU A 49 -11.22 -3.89 13.54
C LEU A 49 -12.41 -4.48 12.76
N MET A 50 -12.53 -5.81 12.72
CA MET A 50 -13.67 -6.49 12.08
C MET A 50 -14.99 -6.16 12.78
N ARG A 51 -15.01 -6.12 14.11
CA ARG A 51 -16.22 -5.83 14.89
C ARG A 51 -16.72 -4.39 14.71
N VAL A 52 -15.80 -3.43 14.53
CA VAL A 52 -16.16 -2.01 14.40
C VAL A 52 -16.30 -1.53 12.96
N GLN A 53 -16.22 -2.44 11.97
CA GLN A 53 -16.58 -2.10 10.60
C GLN A 53 -18.07 -1.78 10.52
N GLU A 54 -18.40 -0.63 9.94
CA GLU A 54 -19.79 -0.19 9.83
C GLU A 54 -20.52 -0.84 8.65
N GLY A 55 -21.85 -0.74 8.61
CA GLY A 55 -22.67 -1.29 7.53
C GLY A 55 -22.34 -0.73 6.14
N SER A 56 -21.80 0.51 6.07
CA SER A 56 -21.29 1.09 4.81
C SER A 56 -20.04 0.39 4.28
N GLY A 57 -19.35 -0.39 5.12
CA GLY A 57 -18.10 -1.07 4.85
C GLY A 57 -16.83 -0.30 5.22
N GLY A 58 -16.98 0.95 5.66
CA GLY A 58 -15.88 1.77 6.17
C GLY A 58 -15.72 1.74 7.69
N TRP A 59 -14.80 2.56 8.18
CA TRP A 59 -14.50 2.79 9.59
C TRP A 59 -14.50 4.28 9.91
N SER A 60 -14.77 4.62 11.17
CA SER A 60 -14.86 6.00 11.64
C SER A 60 -14.13 6.22 12.96
N TYR A 61 -13.96 7.48 13.35
CA TYR A 61 -13.46 7.85 14.67
C TYR A 61 -14.50 7.66 15.77
N SER A 62 -15.76 8.03 15.52
CA SER A 62 -16.70 8.39 16.59
C SER A 62 -17.97 7.54 16.62
N GLY A 63 -18.08 6.52 15.76
CA GLY A 63 -19.23 5.63 15.70
C GLY A 63 -20.09 5.81 14.44
N PRO A 64 -21.25 5.12 14.39
CA PRO A 64 -22.02 4.88 13.18
C PRO A 64 -22.32 6.11 12.32
N GLY A 65 -22.27 5.93 11.00
CA GLY A 65 -22.66 6.94 10.00
C GLY A 65 -21.59 7.99 9.70
N THR A 66 -20.39 7.86 10.28
CA THR A 66 -19.32 8.87 10.12
C THR A 66 -18.05 8.33 9.47
N THR A 67 -18.15 7.20 8.76
CA THR A 67 -17.02 6.54 8.09
C THR A 67 -16.26 7.50 7.17
N ASP A 68 -14.93 7.41 7.20
CA ASP A 68 -14.04 8.20 6.36
C ASP A 68 -12.92 7.34 5.78
N ASN A 69 -12.34 7.82 4.67
CA ASN A 69 -11.29 7.12 3.93
C ASN A 69 -9.98 7.04 4.71
N SER A 70 -9.81 7.89 5.71
CA SER A 70 -8.63 7.95 6.56
C SER A 70 -8.59 6.78 7.54
N ASN A 71 -9.63 6.62 8.36
CA ASN A 71 -9.80 5.47 9.25
C ASN A 71 -9.91 4.17 8.47
N SER A 72 -10.68 4.17 7.39
CA SER A 72 -10.90 2.98 6.58
C SER A 72 -9.59 2.46 5.98
N GLN A 73 -8.69 3.35 5.56
CA GLN A 73 -7.36 2.95 5.07
C GLN A 73 -6.58 2.23 6.16
N PHE A 74 -6.48 2.82 7.35
CA PHE A 74 -5.71 2.19 8.42
C PHE A 74 -6.34 0.88 8.85
N ALA A 75 -7.67 0.77 8.90
CA ALA A 75 -8.34 -0.49 9.17
C ALA A 75 -7.96 -1.57 8.14
N VAL A 76 -8.01 -1.24 6.84
CA VAL A 76 -7.62 -2.16 5.76
C VAL A 76 -6.13 -2.54 5.83
N LEU A 77 -5.24 -1.58 6.10
CA LEU A 77 -3.80 -1.85 6.29
C LEU A 77 -3.54 -2.76 7.50
N GLY A 78 -4.23 -2.52 8.61
CA GLY A 78 -4.13 -3.32 9.83
C GLY A 78 -4.65 -4.74 9.62
N LEU A 79 -5.82 -4.89 8.98
CA LEU A 79 -6.37 -6.20 8.63
C LEU A 79 -5.46 -6.94 7.64
N ASN A 80 -4.85 -6.24 6.68
CA ASN A 80 -3.89 -6.83 5.76
C ASN A 80 -2.67 -7.38 6.50
N ALA A 81 -2.10 -6.60 7.43
CA ALA A 81 -0.99 -7.06 8.27
C ALA A 81 -1.39 -8.28 9.12
N ALA A 82 -2.60 -8.29 9.69
CA ALA A 82 -3.10 -9.43 10.44
C ALA A 82 -3.27 -10.69 9.56
N ALA A 83 -3.83 -10.54 8.36
CA ALA A 83 -4.03 -11.64 7.43
C ALA A 83 -2.70 -12.22 6.92
N LEU A 84 -1.69 -11.39 6.64
CA LEU A 84 -0.32 -11.83 6.37
C LEU A 84 0.32 -12.58 7.55
N SER A 85 -0.13 -12.30 8.77
CA SER A 85 0.28 -13.00 10.00
C SER A 85 -0.54 -14.27 10.29
N GLY A 86 -1.35 -14.73 9.33
CA GLY A 86 -2.17 -15.94 9.46
C GLY A 86 -3.48 -15.75 10.23
N VAL A 87 -3.89 -14.51 10.53
CA VAL A 87 -5.22 -14.26 11.12
C VAL A 87 -6.29 -14.35 10.05
N ALA A 88 -7.26 -15.24 10.22
CA ALA A 88 -8.39 -15.34 9.30
C ALA A 88 -9.26 -14.06 9.36
N VAL A 89 -9.43 -13.41 8.21
CA VAL A 89 -10.34 -12.27 8.03
C VAL A 89 -11.43 -12.70 7.05
N PRO A 90 -12.72 -12.74 7.45
CA PRO A 90 -13.80 -13.21 6.58
C PRO A 90 -13.95 -12.37 5.32
N ASP A 91 -14.31 -13.02 4.20
CA ASP A 91 -14.53 -12.35 2.90
C ASP A 91 -15.55 -11.21 2.97
N ALA A 92 -16.57 -11.34 3.82
CA ALA A 92 -17.56 -10.29 4.02
C ALA A 92 -16.94 -8.95 4.46
N VAL A 93 -15.83 -8.98 5.21
CA VAL A 93 -15.11 -7.77 5.65
C VAL A 93 -14.44 -7.09 4.45
N TRP A 94 -13.74 -7.88 3.62
CA TRP A 94 -13.08 -7.40 2.41
C TRP A 94 -14.07 -6.93 1.35
N GLN A 95 -15.18 -7.66 1.14
CA GLN A 95 -16.24 -7.28 0.20
C GLN A 95 -16.88 -5.95 0.58
N LYS A 96 -17.19 -5.75 1.87
CA LYS A 96 -17.73 -4.49 2.38
C LYS A 96 -16.76 -3.33 2.17
N ALA A 97 -15.48 -3.50 2.53
CA ALA A 97 -14.46 -2.47 2.34
C ALA A 97 -14.25 -2.15 0.84
N ARG A 98 -14.19 -3.17 -0.02
CA ARG A 98 -14.11 -3.00 -1.47
C ARG A 98 -15.29 -2.19 -2.00
N ASN A 99 -16.52 -2.55 -1.61
CA ASN A 99 -17.72 -1.83 -2.04
C ASN A 99 -17.71 -0.37 -1.57
N TYR A 100 -17.31 -0.13 -0.32
CA TYR A 100 -17.16 1.21 0.25
C TYR A 100 -16.25 2.10 -0.61
N TYR A 101 -15.07 1.61 -1.01
CA TYR A 101 -14.16 2.37 -1.86
C TYR A 101 -14.64 2.51 -3.30
N ARG A 102 -15.25 1.47 -3.89
CA ARG A 102 -15.81 1.55 -5.25
C ARG A 102 -16.92 2.59 -5.35
N VAL A 103 -17.88 2.58 -4.42
CA VAL A 103 -18.98 3.56 -4.37
C VAL A 103 -18.47 4.95 -4.01
N GLY A 104 -17.42 5.04 -3.19
CA GLY A 104 -16.83 6.30 -2.75
C GLY A 104 -15.92 7.00 -3.78
N GLN A 105 -15.65 6.39 -4.94
CA GLN A 105 -14.80 7.01 -5.97
C GLN A 105 -15.56 8.11 -6.72
N ASN A 106 -14.92 9.26 -6.87
CA ASN A 106 -15.48 10.38 -7.63
C ASN A 106 -15.34 10.18 -9.14
N ARG A 107 -16.14 10.93 -9.91
CA ARG A 107 -16.11 10.90 -11.40
C ARG A 107 -14.74 11.23 -11.99
N ASP A 108 -13.92 12.01 -11.28
CA ASP A 108 -12.57 12.35 -11.74
C ASP A 108 -11.54 11.22 -11.54
N GLY A 109 -11.94 10.14 -10.86
CA GLY A 109 -11.10 8.99 -10.55
C GLY A 109 -10.47 9.01 -9.16
N GLY A 110 -10.55 10.13 -8.45
CA GLY A 110 -9.97 10.27 -7.12
C GLY A 110 -10.97 9.97 -6.00
N TRP A 111 -10.49 10.13 -4.77
CA TRP A 111 -11.32 10.02 -3.56
C TRP A 111 -11.21 11.29 -2.73
N GLY A 112 -12.34 11.70 -2.15
CA GLY A 112 -12.39 12.72 -1.11
C GLY A 112 -12.26 12.13 0.29
N TYR A 113 -12.52 12.92 1.33
CA TYR A 113 -12.37 12.45 2.73
C TYR A 113 -13.39 11.37 3.10
N ARG A 114 -14.64 11.51 2.63
CA ARG A 114 -15.74 10.56 2.84
C ARG A 114 -16.40 10.20 1.51
N PRO A 115 -17.10 9.06 1.42
CA PRO A 115 -18.01 8.80 0.31
C PRO A 115 -18.97 9.96 0.12
N GLY A 116 -19.21 10.35 -1.13
CA GLY A 116 -20.02 11.53 -1.48
C GLY A 116 -19.28 12.87 -1.41
N SER A 117 -18.04 12.93 -0.92
CA SER A 117 -17.22 14.14 -0.99
C SER A 117 -16.76 14.39 -2.44
N THR A 118 -17.17 15.48 -3.06
CA THR A 118 -16.86 15.78 -4.48
C THR A 118 -15.42 16.23 -4.72
N ASN A 119 -14.70 16.68 -3.69
CA ASN A 119 -13.31 17.12 -3.81
C ASN A 119 -12.32 15.96 -3.59
N SER A 120 -11.79 15.42 -4.68
CA SER A 120 -10.71 14.42 -4.66
C SER A 120 -9.35 15.04 -4.34
N TYR A 121 -8.55 14.38 -3.49
CA TYR A 121 -7.20 14.83 -3.16
C TYR A 121 -6.21 13.70 -2.86
N GLY A 122 -4.92 14.04 -2.87
CA GLY A 122 -3.81 13.08 -2.94
C GLY A 122 -3.84 11.94 -1.93
N SER A 123 -3.89 12.27 -0.63
CA SER A 123 -3.87 11.25 0.43
C SER A 123 -5.03 10.28 0.34
N MET A 124 -6.24 10.76 0.04
CA MET A 124 -7.41 9.90 -0.04
C MET A 124 -7.43 9.08 -1.32
N THR A 125 -6.95 9.61 -2.45
CA THR A 125 -6.83 8.83 -3.68
C THR A 125 -5.79 7.70 -3.51
N ALA A 126 -4.63 7.98 -2.92
CA ALA A 126 -3.63 6.97 -2.66
C ALA A 126 -4.16 5.89 -1.69
N ALA A 127 -4.85 6.31 -0.63
CA ALA A 127 -5.53 5.44 0.30
C ALA A 127 -6.57 4.51 -0.37
N GLY A 128 -7.41 5.07 -1.25
CA GLY A 128 -8.44 4.32 -1.98
C GLY A 128 -7.85 3.27 -2.90
N VAL A 129 -6.83 3.64 -3.68
CA VAL A 129 -6.11 2.73 -4.57
C VAL A 129 -5.48 1.56 -3.81
N ALA A 130 -4.73 1.86 -2.75
CA ALA A 130 -4.07 0.83 -1.94
C ALA A 130 -5.09 -0.12 -1.28
N SER A 131 -6.18 0.44 -0.75
CA SER A 131 -7.19 -0.32 -0.01
C SER A 131 -8.00 -1.23 -0.94
N LEU A 132 -8.38 -0.75 -2.13
CA LEU A 132 -9.07 -1.57 -3.14
C LEU A 132 -8.20 -2.76 -3.57
N TYR A 133 -6.93 -2.49 -3.88
CA TYR A 133 -6.01 -3.55 -4.29
C TYR A 133 -5.82 -4.63 -3.21
N ILE A 134 -5.71 -4.22 -1.93
CA ILE A 134 -5.68 -5.17 -0.81
C ILE A 134 -6.95 -6.02 -0.75
N CYS A 135 -8.13 -5.39 -0.86
CA CYS A 135 -9.39 -6.13 -0.76
C CYS A 135 -9.54 -7.12 -1.92
N ASP A 136 -9.21 -6.72 -3.14
CA ASP A 136 -9.24 -7.61 -4.31
C ASP A 136 -8.22 -8.75 -4.19
N MET A 137 -7.05 -8.49 -3.60
CA MET A 137 -6.06 -9.52 -3.33
C MET A 137 -6.60 -10.61 -2.42
N TRP A 138 -7.13 -10.24 -1.25
CA TRP A 138 -7.63 -11.23 -0.29
C TRP A 138 -8.85 -11.98 -0.80
N LEU A 139 -9.76 -11.30 -1.50
CA LEU A 139 -10.94 -11.96 -2.09
C LEU A 139 -10.57 -12.95 -3.19
N HIS A 140 -9.55 -12.63 -3.99
CA HIS A 140 -9.05 -13.54 -5.00
C HIS A 140 -8.30 -14.73 -4.39
N ILE A 141 -7.49 -14.50 -3.35
CA ILE A 141 -6.82 -15.61 -2.63
C ILE A 141 -7.87 -16.57 -2.04
N SER A 142 -8.95 -16.03 -1.46
CA SER A 142 -10.03 -16.83 -0.89
C SER A 142 -10.80 -17.64 -1.93
N SER A 143 -10.95 -17.13 -3.17
CA SER A 143 -11.64 -17.87 -4.23
C SER A 143 -10.87 -19.10 -4.71
N GLY A 144 -9.55 -19.14 -4.50
CA GLY A 144 -8.68 -20.23 -4.96
C GLY A 144 -8.50 -20.29 -6.48
N GLU A 145 -9.00 -19.29 -7.22
CA GLU A 145 -8.90 -19.23 -8.67
C GLU A 145 -7.50 -18.78 -9.09
N CYS A 146 -6.65 -19.68 -9.55
CA CYS A 146 -5.35 -19.30 -10.08
C CYS A 146 -5.45 -18.86 -11.55
N GLY A 147 -4.73 -17.80 -11.93
CA GLY A 147 -4.61 -17.41 -13.35
C GLY A 147 -5.73 -16.52 -13.90
N VAL A 148 -6.76 -16.21 -13.10
CA VAL A 148 -7.93 -15.44 -13.54
C VAL A 148 -8.03 -14.14 -12.75
N TYR A 149 -7.62 -13.04 -13.38
CA TYR A 149 -7.64 -11.72 -12.75
C TYR A 149 -8.42 -10.74 -13.62
N ALA A 150 -9.33 -10.01 -12.99
CA ALA A 150 -9.93 -8.82 -13.58
C ALA A 150 -9.17 -7.58 -13.07
N ASP A 151 -8.90 -6.65 -13.98
CA ASP A 151 -8.46 -5.32 -13.57
C ASP A 151 -9.64 -4.57 -12.96
N ASP A 152 -9.50 -4.15 -11.70
CA ASP A 152 -10.46 -3.23 -11.12
C ASP A 152 -10.28 -1.85 -11.78
N ARG A 153 -11.28 -1.46 -12.57
CA ARG A 153 -11.33 -0.15 -13.23
C ARG A 153 -11.13 0.99 -12.23
N ALA A 154 -11.65 0.90 -11.01
CA ALA A 154 -11.50 1.94 -10.01
C ALA A 154 -10.03 2.12 -9.61
N VAL A 155 -9.28 1.02 -9.47
CA VAL A 155 -7.83 1.06 -9.20
C VAL A 155 -7.09 1.73 -10.36
N GLN A 156 -7.39 1.35 -11.60
CA GLN A 156 -6.71 1.91 -12.78
C GLN A 156 -6.97 3.42 -12.96
N VAL A 157 -8.23 3.84 -12.83
CA VAL A 157 -8.60 5.26 -12.94
C VAL A 157 -8.00 6.07 -11.77
N GLY A 158 -7.93 5.49 -10.57
CA GLY A 158 -7.27 6.06 -9.40
C GLY A 158 -5.76 6.24 -9.58
N LEU A 159 -5.07 5.24 -10.12
CA LEU A 159 -3.66 5.33 -10.51
C LEU A 159 -3.45 6.43 -11.56
N GLY A 160 -4.35 6.54 -12.54
CA GLY A 160 -4.35 7.63 -13.51
C GLY A 160 -4.51 9.01 -12.85
N TRP A 161 -5.38 9.13 -11.84
CA TRP A 161 -5.52 10.36 -11.07
C TRP A 161 -4.24 10.72 -10.32
N LEU A 162 -3.59 9.74 -9.66
CA LEU A 162 -2.31 9.95 -8.95
C LEU A 162 -1.21 10.40 -9.91
N ALA A 163 -1.10 9.77 -11.08
CA ALA A 163 -0.12 10.13 -12.09
C ALA A 163 -0.31 11.58 -12.60
N ARG A 164 -1.57 12.00 -12.84
CA ARG A 164 -1.89 13.35 -13.34
C ARG A 164 -1.69 14.46 -12.30
N ASN A 165 -1.92 14.17 -11.03
CA ASN A 165 -1.92 15.17 -9.96
C ASN A 165 -0.69 15.05 -9.04
N PHE A 166 0.27 14.21 -9.38
CA PHE A 166 1.42 13.89 -8.53
C PHE A 166 2.14 15.12 -7.96
N SER A 167 2.54 15.07 -6.69
CA SER A 167 3.40 16.07 -6.08
C SER A 167 4.22 15.45 -4.95
N VAL A 168 5.45 15.89 -4.74
CA VAL A 168 6.21 15.62 -3.51
C VAL A 168 6.24 16.84 -2.58
N ALA A 169 5.85 18.00 -3.12
CA ALA A 169 5.91 19.27 -2.42
C ALA A 169 4.67 19.53 -1.56
N THR A 170 3.51 19.03 -1.98
CA THR A 170 2.18 19.30 -1.40
C THR A 170 1.32 18.03 -1.39
N ASN A 171 0.18 18.06 -0.70
CA ASN A 171 -0.89 17.09 -0.89
C ASN A 171 -1.77 17.58 -2.06
N PRO A 172 -1.79 16.93 -3.23
CA PRO A 172 -2.50 17.42 -4.40
C PRO A 172 -3.95 17.77 -4.11
N ARG A 173 -4.37 18.99 -4.48
CA ARG A 173 -5.70 19.57 -4.22
C ARG A 173 -6.09 19.68 -2.73
N HIS A 174 -5.11 19.70 -1.83
CA HIS A 174 -5.34 19.92 -0.40
C HIS A 174 -4.18 20.70 0.27
N ARG A 175 -4.50 21.69 1.12
CA ARG A 175 -3.49 22.61 1.71
C ARG A 175 -2.78 22.07 2.96
N SER A 176 -3.02 20.82 3.33
CA SER A 176 -2.51 20.20 4.55
C SER A 176 -2.36 18.69 4.36
N TRP A 177 -1.86 18.01 5.38
CA TRP A 177 -1.71 16.55 5.35
C TRP A 177 -0.67 16.06 4.32
N LYS A 178 0.43 16.82 4.16
CA LYS A 178 1.46 16.52 3.16
C LYS A 178 2.20 15.24 3.51
N PHE A 179 2.70 15.11 4.74
CA PHE A 179 3.48 13.95 5.12
C PHE A 179 2.60 12.71 5.21
N TYR A 180 1.36 12.88 5.67
CA TYR A 180 0.36 11.83 5.59
C TYR A 180 0.09 11.39 4.13
N TYR A 181 0.01 12.33 3.18
CA TYR A 181 -0.09 12.00 1.76
C TYR A 181 1.13 11.23 1.25
N LEU A 182 2.35 11.66 1.57
CA LEU A 182 3.55 10.92 1.19
C LEU A 182 3.49 9.48 1.71
N TYR A 183 3.10 9.28 2.97
CA TYR A 183 2.90 7.94 3.51
C TYR A 183 1.83 7.14 2.74
N ALA A 184 0.66 7.72 2.46
CA ALA A 184 -0.39 7.03 1.69
C ALA A 184 0.07 6.69 0.25
N LEU A 185 0.80 7.60 -0.40
CA LEU A 185 1.41 7.41 -1.71
C LEU A 185 2.43 6.27 -1.70
N GLU A 186 3.24 6.20 -0.64
CA GLU A 186 4.20 5.12 -0.45
C GLU A 186 3.51 3.78 -0.23
N ARG A 187 2.46 3.71 0.59
CA ARG A 187 1.62 2.51 0.73
C ARG A 187 1.07 2.07 -0.62
N ALA A 188 0.50 2.98 -1.42
CA ALA A 188 0.01 2.66 -2.75
C ALA A 188 1.12 2.12 -3.67
N GLY A 189 2.28 2.76 -3.69
CA GLY A 189 3.38 2.35 -4.54
C GLY A 189 4.00 1.01 -4.15
N VAL A 190 4.15 0.73 -2.85
CA VAL A 190 4.69 -0.56 -2.36
C VAL A 190 3.68 -1.70 -2.51
N ILE A 191 2.43 -1.50 -2.08
CA ILE A 191 1.41 -2.56 -2.09
C ILE A 191 1.14 -3.05 -3.51
N LEU A 192 1.15 -2.15 -4.50
CA LEU A 192 0.94 -2.47 -5.91
C LEU A 192 2.25 -2.76 -6.67
N ALA A 193 3.40 -2.82 -5.98
CA ALA A 193 4.73 -3.02 -6.56
C ALA A 193 5.07 -2.08 -7.73
N ARG A 194 4.58 -0.83 -7.65
CA ARG A 194 4.75 0.19 -8.68
C ARG A 194 6.00 1.00 -8.42
N ARG A 195 6.96 0.93 -9.34
CA ARG A 195 8.04 1.92 -9.41
C ARG A 195 7.54 3.29 -9.87
N TYR A 196 6.60 3.30 -10.81
CA TYR A 196 6.12 4.52 -11.44
C TYR A 196 4.61 4.75 -11.25
N PHE A 197 4.24 6.02 -11.01
CA PHE A 197 2.90 6.53 -11.27
C PHE A 197 2.92 7.31 -12.59
N GLY A 198 2.34 6.73 -13.65
CA GLY A 198 2.59 7.22 -15.00
C GLY A 198 4.06 7.08 -15.36
N ARG A 199 4.74 8.20 -15.65
CA ARG A 199 6.18 8.25 -15.94
C ARG A 199 7.05 8.69 -14.75
N ILE A 200 6.43 8.88 -13.59
CA ILE A 200 7.07 9.51 -12.44
C ILE A 200 7.61 8.46 -11.49
N ASP A 201 8.93 8.44 -11.26
CA ASP A 201 9.57 7.67 -10.21
C ASP A 201 9.29 8.35 -8.86
N TRP A 202 8.14 7.99 -8.30
CA TRP A 202 7.59 8.66 -7.13
C TRP A 202 8.49 8.52 -5.89
N TYR A 203 9.17 7.38 -5.78
CA TYR A 203 10.01 7.10 -4.62
C TYR A 203 11.30 7.90 -4.71
N ARG A 204 11.98 7.87 -5.86
CA ARG A 204 13.19 8.66 -6.08
C ARG A 204 12.93 10.15 -5.87
N GLN A 205 11.89 10.70 -6.50
CA GLN A 205 11.56 12.13 -6.34
C GLN A 205 11.20 12.48 -4.89
N GLY A 206 10.50 11.59 -4.18
CA GLY A 206 10.16 11.81 -2.78
C GLY A 206 11.38 11.78 -1.86
N VAL A 207 12.32 10.85 -2.09
CA VAL A 207 13.59 10.79 -1.36
C VAL A 207 14.43 12.03 -1.63
N GLU A 208 14.62 12.42 -2.89
CA GLU A 208 15.36 13.63 -3.26
C GLU A 208 14.73 14.88 -2.61
N HIS A 209 13.39 14.99 -2.62
CA HIS A 209 12.67 16.10 -1.98
C HIS A 209 12.84 16.14 -0.45
N LEU A 210 12.84 14.99 0.21
CA LEU A 210 12.93 14.90 1.67
C LEU A 210 14.38 15.01 2.17
N ALA A 211 15.32 14.35 1.51
CA ALA A 211 16.74 14.33 1.86
C ALA A 211 17.45 15.63 1.48
N GLY A 212 16.96 16.34 0.45
CA GLY A 212 17.48 17.66 0.06
C GLY A 212 17.09 18.81 0.98
N GLN A 213 16.31 18.56 2.05
CA GLN A 213 15.94 19.61 3.00
C GLN A 213 17.12 19.96 3.93
N PRO A 214 17.27 21.25 4.32
CA PRO A 214 18.36 21.64 5.21
C PRO A 214 18.16 20.99 6.59
N PRO A 215 19.24 20.61 7.31
CA PRO A 215 19.16 19.89 8.59
C PRO A 215 18.22 20.52 9.63
N GLY A 216 18.15 21.85 9.70
CA GLY A 216 17.28 22.60 10.62
C GLY A 216 15.80 22.65 10.23
N ALA A 217 15.44 22.21 9.02
CA ALA A 217 14.07 22.23 8.50
C ALA A 217 13.58 20.86 8.04
N LEU A 218 14.28 19.77 8.40
CA LEU A 218 13.88 18.40 8.06
C LEU A 218 12.44 18.13 8.50
N PHE A 219 11.63 17.72 7.54
CA PHE A 219 10.23 17.33 7.69
C PHE A 219 9.34 18.44 8.26
N THR A 220 9.73 19.69 8.02
CA THR A 220 8.87 20.84 8.28
C THR A 220 7.97 21.13 7.08
N HIS A 221 6.73 21.50 7.36
CA HIS A 221 5.80 22.05 6.36
C HIS A 221 4.71 22.85 7.09
N SER A 222 4.26 23.94 6.48
CA SER A 222 3.12 24.72 6.96
C SER A 222 1.83 23.89 6.93
N GLY A 223 0.93 24.11 7.88
CA GLY A 223 -0.38 23.45 7.95
C GLY A 223 -0.61 22.62 9.21
N SER A 224 -1.81 22.05 9.32
CA SER A 224 -2.40 21.51 10.56
C SER A 224 -1.90 20.13 11.01
N GLU A 225 -0.87 19.58 10.37
CA GLU A 225 -0.26 18.32 10.78
C GLU A 225 0.56 18.50 12.07
N TRP A 226 0.43 17.57 13.02
CA TRP A 226 1.22 17.57 14.24
C TRP A 226 2.72 17.35 13.94
N PRO A 227 3.64 18.17 14.49
CA PRO A 227 5.07 18.09 14.16
C PRO A 227 5.68 16.69 14.34
N PHE A 228 5.28 15.96 15.39
CA PHE A 228 5.74 14.59 15.62
C PHE A 228 5.30 13.64 14.49
N LEU A 229 4.02 13.72 14.08
CA LEU A 229 3.47 12.87 13.02
C LEU A 229 4.12 13.17 11.65
N LYS A 230 4.47 14.44 11.37
CA LYS A 230 5.21 14.81 10.14
C LYS A 230 6.50 14.01 10.01
N LYS A 231 7.28 13.96 11.10
CA LYS A 231 8.55 13.21 11.16
C LYS A 231 8.32 11.71 11.02
N CYS A 232 7.33 11.16 11.72
CA CYS A 232 7.00 9.73 11.61
C CYS A 232 6.65 9.33 10.17
N PHE A 233 5.77 10.07 9.49
CA PHE A 233 5.38 9.75 8.12
C PHE A 233 6.51 9.96 7.12
N ALA A 234 7.35 10.99 7.30
CA ALA A 234 8.53 11.17 6.46
C ALA A 234 9.52 10.02 6.60
N LEU A 235 9.78 9.56 7.83
CA LEU A 235 10.65 8.41 8.08
C LEU A 235 10.06 7.12 7.52
N LEU A 236 8.75 6.90 7.66
CA LEU A 236 8.07 5.75 7.04
C LEU A 236 8.16 5.78 5.52
N PHE A 237 8.05 6.96 4.90
CA PHE A 237 8.27 7.11 3.46
C PHE A 237 9.68 6.69 3.06
N LEU A 238 10.70 7.25 3.72
CA LEU A 238 12.11 6.99 3.43
C LEU A 238 12.54 5.55 3.75
N ALA A 239 11.89 4.89 4.71
CA ALA A 239 12.24 3.55 5.12
C ALA A 239 12.02 2.49 4.02
N LYS A 240 11.20 2.77 2.99
CA LYS A 240 11.00 1.85 1.86
C LYS A 240 12.32 1.41 1.22
N GLY A 241 13.26 2.34 1.02
CA GLY A 241 14.51 2.08 0.30
C GLY A 241 15.50 1.18 1.03
N ASN A 242 15.17 0.73 2.24
CA ASN A 242 16.04 -0.12 3.04
C ASN A 242 15.95 -1.61 2.66
N ALA A 243 14.99 -2.02 1.83
CA ALA A 243 14.85 -3.41 1.40
C ALA A 243 15.51 -3.64 0.02
N PRO A 244 16.46 -4.58 -0.11
CA PRO A 244 16.96 -5.02 -1.41
C PRO A 244 15.83 -5.56 -2.29
N ILE A 245 15.88 -5.25 -3.59
CA ILE A 245 14.91 -5.80 -4.54
C ILE A 245 15.37 -7.21 -4.94
N LEU A 246 14.59 -8.22 -4.57
CA LEU A 246 14.85 -9.61 -4.94
C LEU A 246 14.38 -9.91 -6.37
N ILE A 247 13.20 -9.41 -6.74
CA ILE A 247 12.53 -9.74 -7.99
C ILE A 247 12.11 -8.47 -8.74
N HIS A 248 12.49 -8.40 -10.02
CA HIS A 248 11.81 -7.57 -11.00
C HIS A 248 10.84 -8.41 -11.81
N LYS A 249 9.54 -8.16 -11.66
CA LYS A 249 8.49 -8.78 -12.47
C LYS A 249 8.37 -8.02 -13.79
N ALA A 250 8.71 -8.67 -14.88
CA ALA A 250 8.73 -8.08 -16.21
C ALA A 250 7.31 -7.88 -16.76
N GLN A 251 6.97 -6.63 -17.06
CA GLN A 251 5.79 -6.28 -17.84
C GLN A 251 6.14 -6.29 -19.34
N TRP A 252 5.48 -7.15 -20.10
CA TRP A 252 5.67 -7.34 -21.54
C TRP A 252 4.33 -7.25 -22.29
N SER A 253 4.37 -7.19 -23.62
CA SER A 253 3.23 -7.00 -24.48
C SER A 253 2.40 -8.28 -24.54
N GLY A 254 1.35 -8.36 -23.71
CA GLY A 254 0.48 -9.52 -23.63
C GLY A 254 -0.11 -9.71 -22.25
N LYS A 255 -0.49 -10.96 -21.95
CA LYS A 255 -0.97 -11.37 -20.63
C LYS A 255 0.21 -11.63 -19.70
N TRP A 256 0.93 -10.58 -19.33
CA TRP A 256 2.09 -10.69 -18.45
C TRP A 256 1.65 -10.98 -17.01
N ASP A 257 0.65 -10.28 -16.48
CA ASP A 257 0.27 -10.41 -15.06
C ASP A 257 -0.73 -11.56 -14.76
N THR A 258 -0.58 -12.73 -15.41
CA THR A 258 -1.55 -13.83 -15.24
C THR A 258 -1.57 -14.41 -13.84
N TYR A 259 -0.49 -14.33 -13.07
CA TYR A 259 -0.47 -14.67 -11.64
C TYR A 259 -0.12 -13.41 -10.86
N ARG A 260 -1.10 -12.58 -10.50
CA ARG A 260 -0.85 -11.20 -10.02
C ARG A 260 0.01 -11.10 -8.76
N TYR A 261 -0.23 -11.99 -7.79
CA TYR A 261 0.35 -11.89 -6.45
C TYR A 261 1.51 -12.86 -6.20
N ASP A 262 1.98 -13.56 -7.23
CA ASP A 262 3.04 -14.58 -7.15
C ASP A 262 4.35 -14.05 -6.53
N ALA A 263 4.95 -13.03 -7.14
CA ALA A 263 6.19 -12.42 -6.69
C ALA A 263 6.06 -11.86 -5.28
N ARG A 264 4.90 -11.28 -4.94
CA ARG A 264 4.62 -10.74 -3.60
C ARG A 264 4.80 -11.80 -2.53
N PHE A 265 4.05 -12.91 -2.63
CA PHE A 265 4.07 -13.94 -1.59
C PHE A 265 5.39 -14.72 -1.60
N LEU A 266 6.01 -14.90 -2.77
CA LEU A 266 7.33 -15.50 -2.87
C LEU A 266 8.39 -14.65 -2.15
N VAL A 267 8.46 -13.34 -2.44
CA VAL A 267 9.42 -12.42 -1.82
C VAL A 267 9.20 -12.32 -0.31
N GLU A 268 7.94 -12.26 0.12
CA GLU A 268 7.61 -12.24 1.55
C GLU A 268 8.03 -13.53 2.27
N TYR A 269 7.79 -14.68 1.65
CA TYR A 269 8.23 -15.98 2.18
C TYR A 269 9.76 -16.06 2.29
N VAL A 270 10.47 -15.67 1.23
CA VAL A 270 11.94 -15.67 1.22
C VAL A 270 12.50 -14.71 2.26
N GLY A 271 11.95 -13.49 2.37
CA GLY A 271 12.37 -12.50 3.36
C GLY A 271 12.22 -13.02 4.79
N ARG A 272 11.09 -13.65 5.12
CA ARG A 272 10.89 -14.30 6.43
C ARG A 272 11.89 -15.41 6.70
N ARG A 273 12.24 -16.20 5.68
CA ARG A 273 13.18 -17.33 5.84
C ARG A 273 14.62 -16.88 6.05
N LEU A 274 14.98 -15.72 5.50
CA LEU A 274 16.30 -15.11 5.59
C LEU A 274 16.43 -14.09 6.73
N ASP A 275 15.36 -13.85 7.49
CA ASP A 275 15.29 -12.80 8.53
C ASP A 275 15.74 -11.42 8.02
N GLN A 276 15.36 -11.09 6.78
CA GLN A 276 15.68 -9.81 6.16
C GLN A 276 14.50 -9.27 5.35
N PRO A 277 14.27 -7.94 5.35
CA PRO A 277 13.27 -7.35 4.46
C PRO A 277 13.74 -7.46 3.01
N LEU A 278 12.87 -7.96 2.13
CA LEU A 278 13.08 -8.00 0.68
C LEU A 278 11.90 -7.34 -0.02
N ASP A 279 12.14 -6.75 -1.18
CA ASP A 279 11.12 -6.10 -1.99
C ASP A 279 11.08 -6.67 -3.42
N TRP A 280 10.03 -6.33 -4.15
CA TRP A 280 9.86 -6.67 -5.56
C TRP A 280 9.17 -5.52 -6.29
N GLN A 281 9.44 -5.39 -7.59
CA GLN A 281 8.87 -4.32 -8.39
C GLN A 281 8.43 -4.83 -9.75
N ILE A 282 7.38 -4.23 -10.28
CA ILE A 282 6.98 -4.40 -11.68
C ILE A 282 7.72 -3.37 -12.52
N LEU A 283 8.41 -3.85 -13.57
CA LEU A 283 9.11 -3.03 -14.55
C LEU A 283 8.74 -3.45 -15.96
N PRO A 284 8.46 -2.51 -16.89
CA PRO A 284 8.34 -2.88 -18.29
C PRO A 284 9.68 -3.37 -18.84
N LEU A 285 9.68 -4.33 -19.78
CA LEU A 285 10.91 -4.78 -20.46
C LEU A 285 11.64 -3.66 -21.22
N SER A 286 10.93 -2.57 -21.53
CA SER A 286 11.50 -1.36 -22.11
C SER A 286 12.20 -0.44 -21.10
N ALA A 287 12.16 -0.74 -19.79
CA ALA A 287 12.92 -0.02 -18.77
C ALA A 287 14.43 -0.15 -19.03
N PRO A 288 15.28 0.82 -18.62
CA PRO A 288 16.74 0.76 -18.79
C PRO A 288 17.36 -0.55 -18.28
N LEU A 289 18.44 -1.03 -18.95
CA LEU A 289 19.03 -2.35 -18.66
C LEU A 289 19.65 -2.41 -17.25
N ASP A 290 20.37 -1.37 -16.85
CA ASP A 290 20.92 -1.20 -15.49
C ASP A 290 19.83 -1.32 -14.43
N LEU A 291 18.64 -0.79 -14.71
CA LEU A 291 17.49 -0.91 -13.83
C LEU A 291 16.91 -2.34 -13.82
N LEU A 292 16.79 -3.02 -14.96
CA LEU A 292 16.35 -4.42 -15.00
C LEU A 292 17.31 -5.32 -14.20
N MET A 293 18.62 -5.10 -14.34
CA MET A 293 19.70 -5.83 -13.66
C MET A 293 19.88 -5.47 -12.18
N ALA A 294 19.19 -4.45 -11.67
CA ALA A 294 19.30 -4.05 -10.26
C ALA A 294 18.65 -5.05 -9.28
N ALA A 295 17.93 -6.06 -9.79
CA ALA A 295 17.47 -7.21 -9.01
C ALA A 295 18.13 -8.49 -9.55
N PRO A 296 18.47 -9.47 -8.67
CA PRO A 296 19.10 -10.72 -9.09
C PRO A 296 18.19 -11.65 -9.89
N ILE A 297 16.87 -11.39 -9.90
CA ILE A 297 15.88 -12.21 -10.61
C ILE A 297 15.01 -11.30 -11.48
N LEU A 298 15.09 -11.46 -12.80
CA LEU A 298 14.06 -11.02 -13.74
C LEU A 298 13.02 -12.13 -13.89
N TYR A 299 11.84 -11.90 -13.33
CA TYR A 299 10.75 -12.85 -13.32
C TYR A 299 9.75 -12.55 -14.43
N ILE A 300 9.57 -13.52 -15.33
CA ILE A 300 8.63 -13.45 -16.45
C ILE A 300 7.52 -14.45 -16.18
N ASN A 301 6.30 -13.96 -16.08
CA ASN A 301 5.11 -14.80 -16.01
C ASN A 301 4.14 -14.45 -17.15
N GLY A 302 3.17 -15.35 -17.36
CA GLY A 302 2.08 -15.17 -18.31
C GLY A 302 1.58 -16.49 -18.89
N THR A 303 0.56 -16.40 -19.75
CA THR A 303 -0.07 -17.57 -20.39
C THR A 303 -0.29 -17.35 -21.87
N GLY A 304 -0.13 -18.42 -22.66
CA GLY A 304 -0.34 -18.43 -24.12
C GLY A 304 0.98 -18.45 -24.91
N GLY A 305 0.86 -18.48 -26.25
CA GLY A 305 2.01 -18.35 -27.14
C GLY A 305 2.69 -17.01 -26.93
N VAL A 306 4.02 -17.03 -26.84
CA VAL A 306 4.85 -15.88 -26.53
C VAL A 306 4.90 -14.95 -27.76
N GLY A 307 3.90 -14.07 -27.90
CA GLY A 307 3.84 -13.05 -28.94
C GLY A 307 4.72 -11.84 -28.63
N TRP A 308 5.95 -12.06 -28.17
CA TRP A 308 6.88 -10.97 -27.85
C TRP A 308 7.21 -10.18 -29.10
N THR A 309 7.28 -8.86 -28.93
CA THR A 309 7.77 -7.98 -30.00
C THR A 309 9.26 -8.25 -30.27
N PRO A 310 9.76 -7.94 -31.48
CA PRO A 310 11.20 -8.00 -31.77
C PRO A 310 12.04 -7.21 -30.76
N ASP A 311 11.50 -6.11 -30.25
CA ASP A 311 12.17 -5.27 -29.25
C ASP A 311 12.29 -6.01 -27.91
N GLU A 312 11.22 -6.62 -27.42
CA GLU A 312 11.26 -7.41 -26.18
C GLU A 312 12.22 -8.61 -26.28
N ILE A 313 12.25 -9.29 -27.42
CA ILE A 313 13.23 -10.36 -27.68
C ILE A 313 14.65 -9.82 -27.61
N ARG A 314 14.93 -8.65 -28.19
CA ARG A 314 16.25 -8.02 -28.08
C ARG A 314 16.59 -7.66 -26.63
N ARG A 315 15.66 -7.03 -25.91
CA ARG A 315 15.85 -6.66 -24.49
C ARG A 315 16.14 -7.87 -23.60
N LEU A 316 15.48 -8.99 -23.82
CA LEU A 316 15.72 -10.23 -23.07
C LEU A 316 17.05 -10.90 -23.40
N LYS A 317 17.60 -10.68 -24.60
CA LYS A 317 18.96 -11.13 -24.97
C LYS A 317 20.06 -10.23 -24.40
N GLU A 318 19.73 -8.96 -24.11
CA GLU A 318 20.65 -8.00 -23.48
C GLU A 318 20.79 -8.21 -21.97
N TYR A 319 19.76 -8.76 -21.32
CA TYR A 319 19.75 -9.13 -19.90
C TYR A 319 20.51 -10.44 -19.66
#